data_AF-A0A9W7DAA0-F1
#
_entry.id   AF-A0A9W7DAA0-F1
#
_cell.length_a   1.000
_cell.length_b   1.000
_cell.length_c   1.000
_cell.angle_alpha   90.00
_cell.angle_beta   90.00
_cell.angle_gamma   90.00
#
_symmetry.space_group_name_H-M   'P 1'
#
loop_
_entity.id
_entity.type
_entity.pdbx_description
1 polymer ?
#
loop_
_entity_poly.entity_id
_entity_poly.type
_entity_poly.pdbx_seq_one_letter_code
_entity_poly.pdbx_strand_id
1 'polypeptide(L)'
;MKYLEEPQLSWLNSVLGNYEIGDRVLNAKLETYSCKKAGSDKRLAKSLELYYQQEIEAAADLLGSSPLGPIAAPATRKLLINLISTMNASFPDYDFSAVKPEQFRKEPDFRIALQRVNHDLAELLEAQGNGFVEKMWEAIAEAITLEECDVYSYIPDMDSDPFSDGLCARLTYESDMDDETMDEPADMDDDGEDAMEDYFGMSPDWYVEC
;
A
#
# COMPACT_ATOMS: atom_id res chain seq x y z
N MET A 1 -4.19 2.05 4.56
CA MET A 1 -4.02 2.92 3.38
C MET A 1 -5.27 3.75 3.24
N LYS A 2 -5.11 5.08 3.22
CA LYS A 2 -6.23 5.98 2.97
C LYS A 2 -6.19 6.38 1.50
N TYR A 3 -7.26 6.08 0.77
CA TYR A 3 -7.43 6.50 -0.62
C TYR A 3 -7.36 8.02 -0.76
N LEU A 4 -6.67 8.49 -1.79
CA LEU A 4 -6.57 9.88 -2.18
C LEU A 4 -7.29 10.04 -3.52
N GLU A 5 -8.21 11.01 -3.59
CA GLU A 5 -8.91 11.29 -4.82
C GLU A 5 -8.08 12.28 -5.65
N GLU A 6 -7.66 11.85 -6.84
CA GLU A 6 -6.85 12.64 -7.77
C GLU A 6 -7.69 12.90 -9.04
N PRO A 7 -8.34 14.09 -9.16
CA PRO A 7 -9.23 14.40 -10.28
C PRO A 7 -8.57 14.25 -11.66
N GLN A 8 -7.29 14.55 -11.76
CA GLN A 8 -6.46 14.41 -12.95
C GLN A 8 -6.30 12.97 -13.43
N LEU A 9 -6.50 11.97 -12.56
CA LEU A 9 -6.48 10.54 -12.95
C LEU A 9 -7.85 10.01 -13.37
N SER A 10 -8.94 10.74 -13.09
CA SER A 10 -10.32 10.28 -13.33
C SER A 10 -10.60 10.01 -14.82
N TRP A 11 -10.16 10.91 -15.70
CA TRP A 11 -10.33 10.73 -17.15
C TRP A 11 -9.53 9.53 -17.65
N LEU A 12 -8.32 9.31 -17.12
CA LEU A 12 -7.46 8.21 -17.51
C LEU A 12 -8.07 6.87 -17.10
N ASN A 13 -8.58 6.77 -15.88
CA ASN A 13 -9.33 5.61 -15.40
C ASN A 13 -10.59 5.33 -16.23
N SER A 14 -11.26 6.37 -16.72
CA SER A 14 -12.43 6.21 -17.59
C SER A 14 -12.07 5.62 -18.95
N VAL A 15 -10.90 5.96 -19.49
CA VAL A 15 -10.39 5.41 -20.76
C VAL A 15 -9.86 3.98 -20.57
N LEU A 16 -9.07 3.75 -19.51
CA LEU A 16 -8.37 2.49 -19.28
C LEU A 16 -9.24 1.39 -18.65
N GLY A 17 -10.33 1.75 -17.98
CA GLY A 17 -11.08 0.82 -17.13
C GLY A 17 -11.97 -0.19 -17.85
N ASN A 18 -12.20 -0.02 -19.16
CA ASN A 18 -12.95 -0.98 -19.99
C ASN A 18 -12.66 -0.72 -21.48
N TYR A 19 -11.39 -0.80 -21.88
CA TYR A 19 -10.99 -0.51 -23.25
C TYR A 19 -10.99 -1.78 -24.11
N GLU A 20 -11.84 -1.82 -25.13
CA GLU A 20 -11.96 -2.96 -26.03
C GLU A 20 -10.95 -2.87 -27.19
N ILE A 21 -10.10 -3.88 -27.34
CA ILE A 21 -9.13 -4.04 -28.43
C ILE A 21 -9.43 -5.34 -29.15
N GLY A 22 -10.21 -5.27 -30.22
CA GLY A 22 -10.58 -6.46 -31.00
C GLY A 22 -11.39 -7.45 -30.17
N ASP A 23 -10.78 -8.58 -29.80
CA ASP A 23 -11.36 -9.64 -28.95
C ASP A 23 -10.89 -9.58 -27.49
N ARG A 24 -10.12 -8.57 -27.11
CA ARG A 24 -9.57 -8.37 -25.76
C ARG A 24 -10.20 -7.14 -25.11
N VAL A 25 -10.26 -7.17 -23.77
CA VAL A 25 -10.64 -6.01 -22.96
C VAL A 25 -9.50 -5.70 -22.01
N LEU A 26 -8.98 -4.48 -22.09
CA LEU A 26 -8.05 -3.93 -21.13
C LEU A 26 -8.85 -3.31 -19.98
N ASN A 27 -8.54 -3.75 -18.77
CA ASN A 27 -9.05 -3.18 -17.52
C ASN A 27 -7.87 -2.71 -16.69
N ALA A 28 -7.57 -1.42 -16.77
CA ALA A 28 -6.52 -0.78 -15.98
C ALA A 28 -7.09 0.36 -15.14
N LYS A 29 -6.56 0.49 -13.92
CA LYS A 29 -6.98 1.48 -12.93
C LYS A 29 -5.75 2.03 -12.23
N LEU A 30 -5.71 3.36 -12.08
CA LEU A 30 -4.73 4.11 -11.32
C LEU A 30 -5.38 4.62 -10.05
N GLU A 31 -4.74 4.35 -8.93
CA GLU A 31 -5.19 4.73 -7.60
C GLU A 31 -4.02 5.27 -6.80
N THR A 32 -4.28 6.28 -5.98
CA THR A 32 -3.32 6.87 -5.07
C THR A 32 -3.77 6.66 -3.64
N TYR A 33 -2.80 6.37 -2.78
CA TYR A 33 -3.04 6.09 -1.37
C TYR A 33 -1.98 6.78 -0.53
N SER A 34 -2.39 7.29 0.62
CA SER A 34 -1.46 7.67 1.68
C SER A 34 -1.20 6.48 2.62
N CYS A 35 0.02 6.40 3.13
CA CYS A 35 0.44 5.40 4.13
C CYS A 35 -0.20 5.58 5.51
N LYS A 36 -1.17 6.51 5.66
CA LYS A 36 -1.96 6.65 6.88
C LYS A 36 -2.78 5.38 7.11
N LYS A 37 -2.49 4.69 8.21
CA LYS A 37 -3.20 3.48 8.64
C LYS A 37 -4.49 3.89 9.37
N ALA A 38 -5.63 3.32 8.98
CA ALA A 38 -6.92 3.54 9.62
C ALA A 38 -7.69 2.22 9.75
N GLY A 39 -8.50 2.07 10.80
CA GLY A 39 -9.43 0.94 10.96
C GLY A 39 -8.77 -0.44 10.91
N SER A 40 -9.26 -1.29 9.99
CA SER A 40 -8.79 -2.67 9.75
C SER A 40 -7.31 -2.75 9.37
N ASP A 41 -6.79 -1.78 8.62
CA ASP A 41 -5.39 -1.77 8.19
C ASP A 41 -4.42 -1.65 9.37
N LYS A 42 -4.83 -0.93 10.43
CA LYS A 42 -4.02 -0.82 11.65
C LYS A 42 -3.90 -2.18 12.34
N ARG A 43 -4.95 -3.01 12.32
CA ARG A 43 -4.94 -4.36 12.91
C ARG A 43 -4.08 -5.30 12.07
N LEU A 44 -4.24 -5.29 10.75
CA LEU A 44 -3.44 -6.09 9.83
C LEU A 44 -1.94 -5.76 9.98
N ALA A 45 -1.59 -4.48 9.96
CA ALA A 45 -0.21 -4.04 10.09
C ALA A 45 0.43 -4.52 11.41
N LYS A 46 -0.30 -4.44 12.53
CA LYS A 46 0.18 -4.95 13.83
C LYS A 46 0.36 -6.47 13.82
N SER A 47 -0.58 -7.20 13.21
CA SER A 47 -0.51 -8.66 13.11
C SER A 47 0.69 -9.13 12.29
N LEU A 48 0.93 -8.49 11.15
CA LEU A 48 2.07 -8.81 10.28
C LEU A 48 3.41 -8.47 10.93
N GLU A 49 3.51 -7.32 11.61
CA GLU A 49 4.73 -6.95 12.32
C GLU A 49 5.08 -7.98 13.40
N LEU A 50 4.08 -8.42 14.19
CA LEU A 50 4.28 -9.46 15.20
C LEU A 50 4.71 -10.79 14.59
N TYR A 51 4.08 -11.20 13.49
CA TYR A 51 4.44 -12.41 12.77
C TYR A 51 5.90 -12.40 12.32
N TYR A 52 6.34 -11.33 11.65
CA TYR A 52 7.73 -11.24 11.18
C TYR A 52 8.73 -11.13 12.33
N GLN A 53 8.36 -10.47 13.42
CA GLN A 53 9.19 -10.41 14.62
C GLN A 53 9.44 -11.81 15.21
N GLN A 54 8.39 -12.64 15.28
CA GLN A 54 8.49 -14.03 15.73
C GLN A 54 9.31 -14.89 14.78
N GLU A 55 9.12 -14.73 13.46
CA GLU A 55 9.91 -15.45 12.45
C GLU A 55 11.40 -15.09 12.54
N ILE A 56 11.74 -13.83 12.82
CA ILE A 56 13.14 -13.40 13.02
C ILE A 56 13.73 -14.04 14.27
N GLU A 57 12.98 -14.07 15.37
CA GLU A 57 13.43 -14.70 16.62
C GLU A 57 13.61 -16.22 16.46
N ALA A 58 12.77 -16.86 15.64
CA ALA A 58 12.84 -18.29 15.36
C ALA A 58 13.92 -18.68 14.33
N ALA A 59 14.21 -17.81 13.36
CA ALA A 59 15.05 -18.10 12.19
C ALA A 59 16.15 -17.05 11.97
N ALA A 60 16.78 -16.59 13.06
CA ALA A 60 17.79 -15.51 13.07
C ALA A 60 18.93 -15.66 12.04
N ASP A 61 19.30 -16.89 11.67
CA ASP A 61 20.39 -17.18 10.74
C ASP A 61 19.96 -17.40 9.27
N LEU A 62 18.66 -17.43 8.96
CA LEU A 62 18.14 -17.82 7.63
C LEU A 62 17.39 -16.73 6.86
N LEU A 63 17.06 -15.59 7.48
CA LEU A 63 16.38 -14.47 6.81
C LEU A 63 17.35 -13.56 6.05
N GLY A 64 18.11 -14.20 5.15
CA GLY A 64 19.02 -13.55 4.19
C GLY A 64 18.25 -12.97 3.00
N SER A 65 18.65 -11.75 2.61
CA SER A 65 18.25 -10.96 1.43
C SER A 65 16.95 -11.38 0.71
N SER A 66 15.86 -10.66 0.97
CA SER A 66 14.68 -10.69 0.08
C SER A 66 14.84 -9.68 -1.07
N PRO A 67 14.03 -9.73 -2.13
CA PRO A 67 14.01 -8.72 -3.18
C PRO A 67 13.72 -7.29 -2.70
N LEU A 68 13.10 -7.16 -1.51
CA LEU A 68 12.84 -5.87 -0.87
C LEU A 68 13.97 -5.43 0.08
N GLY A 69 14.94 -6.31 0.36
CA GLY A 69 16.00 -6.10 1.34
C GLY A 69 15.96 -7.11 2.49
N PRO A 70 16.80 -6.95 3.52
CA PRO A 70 16.81 -7.84 4.68
C PRO A 70 15.50 -7.69 5.48
N ILE A 71 14.76 -8.78 5.66
CA ILE A 71 13.49 -8.77 6.43
C ILE A 71 13.73 -8.46 7.92
N ALA A 72 14.93 -8.73 8.43
CA ALA A 72 15.35 -8.31 9.75
C ALA A 72 15.34 -6.77 9.93
N ALA A 73 15.49 -6.00 8.85
CA ALA A 73 15.47 -4.54 8.93
C ALA A 73 14.02 -4.03 9.10
N PRO A 74 13.74 -3.20 10.12
CA PRO A 74 12.39 -2.65 10.34
C PRO A 74 11.83 -1.90 9.12
N ALA A 75 12.67 -1.18 8.39
CA ALA A 75 12.28 -0.47 7.17
C ALA A 75 11.73 -1.42 6.09
N THR A 76 12.39 -2.56 5.85
CA THR A 76 11.93 -3.56 4.88
C THR A 76 10.56 -4.15 5.27
N ARG A 77 10.35 -4.41 6.57
CA ARG A 77 9.06 -4.91 7.06
C ARG A 77 7.96 -3.87 6.92
N LYS A 78 8.25 -2.62 7.28
CA LYS A 78 7.32 -1.50 7.12
C LYS A 78 6.92 -1.34 5.65
N LEU A 79 7.88 -1.39 4.73
CA LEU A 79 7.64 -1.37 3.28
C LEU A 79 6.74 -2.54 2.85
N LEU A 80 7.06 -3.78 3.22
CA LEU A 80 6.25 -4.95 2.87
C LEU A 80 4.81 -4.84 3.40
N ILE A 81 4.64 -4.40 4.65
CA ILE A 81 3.33 -4.17 5.24
C ILE A 81 2.56 -3.08 4.50
N ASN A 82 3.22 -1.98 4.10
CA ASN A 82 2.62 -0.93 3.28
C ASN A 82 2.17 -1.48 1.92
N LEU A 83 3.01 -2.29 1.28
CA LEU A 83 2.71 -2.96 0.01
C LEU A 83 1.50 -3.90 0.12
N ILE A 84 1.45 -4.75 1.15
CA ILE A 84 0.32 -5.67 1.40
C ILE A 84 -0.96 -4.88 1.71
N SER A 85 -0.87 -3.89 2.61
CA SER A 85 -2.02 -3.05 2.97
C SER A 85 -2.59 -2.30 1.76
N THR A 86 -1.73 -1.91 0.82
CA THR A 86 -2.17 -1.27 -0.42
C THR A 86 -2.86 -2.25 -1.36
N MET A 87 -2.43 -3.51 -1.44
CA MET A 87 -3.13 -4.54 -2.24
C MET A 87 -4.54 -4.79 -1.68
N ASN A 88 -4.66 -4.98 -0.37
CA ASN A 88 -5.95 -5.18 0.30
C ASN A 88 -6.90 -3.97 0.16
N ALA A 89 -6.35 -2.75 0.10
CA ALA A 89 -7.15 -1.54 -0.10
C ALA A 89 -7.60 -1.35 -1.55
N SER A 90 -6.81 -1.82 -2.53
CA SER A 90 -7.13 -1.75 -3.96
C SER A 90 -8.10 -2.85 -4.38
N PHE A 91 -7.96 -4.05 -3.79
CA PHE A 91 -8.81 -5.20 -4.08
C PHE A 91 -9.44 -5.75 -2.78
N PRO A 92 -10.52 -5.11 -2.29
CA PRO A 92 -11.11 -5.42 -0.98
C PRO A 92 -11.75 -6.82 -0.90
N ASP A 93 -12.02 -7.44 -2.05
CA ASP A 93 -12.59 -8.79 -2.14
C ASP A 93 -11.53 -9.89 -2.00
N TYR A 94 -10.24 -9.52 -1.90
CA TYR A 94 -9.11 -10.45 -1.83
C TYR A 94 -8.30 -10.22 -0.56
N ASP A 95 -7.67 -11.29 -0.07
CA ASP A 95 -6.78 -11.25 1.09
C ASP A 95 -5.33 -11.49 0.67
N PHE A 96 -4.52 -10.44 0.76
CA PHE A 96 -3.08 -10.47 0.47
C PHE A 96 -2.22 -10.60 1.72
N SER A 97 -2.80 -10.91 2.89
CA SER A 97 -2.06 -11.02 4.15
C SER A 97 -0.95 -12.08 4.12
N ALA A 98 -1.08 -13.10 3.26
CA ALA A 98 -0.09 -14.17 3.09
C ALA A 98 0.97 -13.91 2.01
N VAL A 99 0.93 -12.75 1.34
CA VAL A 99 1.88 -12.41 0.27
C VAL A 99 3.30 -12.33 0.83
N LYS A 100 4.24 -12.89 0.08
CA LYS A 100 5.65 -12.96 0.46
C LYS A 100 6.50 -11.88 -0.20
N PRO A 101 7.66 -11.52 0.39
CA PRO A 101 8.59 -10.56 -0.21
C PRO A 101 9.03 -10.93 -1.63
N GLU A 102 9.13 -12.23 -1.94
CA GLU A 102 9.56 -12.74 -3.24
C GLU A 102 8.55 -12.43 -4.37
N GLN A 103 7.30 -12.14 -4.00
CA GLN A 103 6.24 -11.72 -4.92
C GLN A 103 6.30 -10.21 -5.22
N PHE A 104 7.29 -9.49 -4.70
CA PHE A 104 7.56 -8.12 -5.08
C PHE A 104 8.94 -8.00 -5.71
N ARG A 105 9.03 -7.19 -6.77
CA ARG A 105 10.31 -6.84 -7.39
C ARG A 105 10.49 -5.33 -7.37
N LYS A 106 11.57 -4.86 -6.71
CA LYS A 106 12.01 -3.47 -6.83
C LYS A 106 12.59 -3.24 -8.23
N GLU A 107 12.08 -2.25 -8.95
CA GLU A 107 12.67 -1.83 -10.22
C GLU A 107 13.85 -0.88 -9.94
N PRO A 108 15.01 -1.08 -10.58
CA PRO A 108 16.20 -0.27 -10.29
C PRO A 108 16.11 1.15 -10.86
N ASP A 109 15.24 1.38 -11.84
CA ASP A 109 14.96 2.69 -12.42
C ASP A 109 13.47 2.74 -12.79
N PHE A 110 12.75 3.79 -12.39
CA PHE A 110 11.34 4.00 -12.71
C PHE A 110 11.08 4.01 -14.24
N ARG A 111 12.09 4.38 -15.05
CA ARG A 111 12.01 4.37 -16.51
C ARG A 111 11.77 2.96 -17.07
N ILE A 112 12.21 1.91 -16.37
CA ILE A 112 11.96 0.53 -16.78
C ILE A 112 10.47 0.21 -16.64
N ALA A 113 9.85 0.62 -15.53
CA ALA A 113 8.42 0.47 -15.34
C ALA A 113 7.63 1.27 -16.38
N LEU A 114 8.04 2.51 -16.66
CA LEU A 114 7.45 3.35 -17.69
C LEU A 114 7.51 2.69 -19.07
N GLN A 115 8.67 2.15 -19.46
CA GLN A 115 8.84 1.45 -20.73
C GLN A 115 7.94 0.22 -20.84
N ARG A 116 7.78 -0.55 -19.76
CA ARG A 116 6.87 -1.69 -19.72
C ARG A 116 5.42 -1.26 -19.87
N VAL A 117 4.97 -0.27 -19.10
CA VAL A 117 3.60 0.27 -19.23
C VAL A 117 3.33 0.75 -20.66
N ASN A 118 4.26 1.48 -21.27
CA ASN A 118 4.12 1.93 -22.65
C ASN A 118 4.08 0.77 -23.65
N HIS A 119 4.89 -0.27 -23.43
CA HIS A 119 4.89 -1.47 -24.26
C HIS A 119 3.56 -2.23 -24.16
N ASP A 120 3.06 -2.43 -22.93
CA ASP A 120 1.84 -3.21 -22.67
C ASP A 120 0.58 -2.47 -23.13
N LEU A 121 0.63 -1.13 -23.17
CA LEU A 121 -0.44 -0.28 -23.66
C LEU A 121 -0.27 0.12 -25.15
N ALA A 122 0.77 -0.32 -25.85
CA ALA A 122 1.13 0.20 -27.18
C ALA A 122 -0.04 0.21 -28.17
N GLU A 123 -0.82 -0.89 -28.24
CA GLU A 123 -1.99 -0.99 -29.13
C GLU A 123 -3.10 0.03 -28.78
N LEU A 124 -3.33 0.29 -27.49
CA LEU A 124 -4.23 1.35 -27.04
C LEU A 124 -3.69 2.74 -27.41
N LEU A 125 -2.40 2.97 -27.16
CA LEU A 125 -1.75 4.26 -27.38
C LEU A 125 -1.78 4.66 -28.85
N GLU A 126 -1.61 3.71 -29.76
CA GLU A 126 -1.74 3.93 -31.21
C GLU A 126 -3.19 4.30 -31.60
N ALA A 127 -4.19 3.67 -30.98
CA ALA A 127 -5.59 3.89 -31.30
C ALA A 127 -6.16 5.21 -30.77
N GLN A 128 -5.69 5.71 -29.62
CA GLN A 128 -6.10 7.01 -29.06
C GLN A 128 -5.51 8.21 -29.81
N GLY A 129 -4.46 7.99 -30.60
CA GLY A 129 -3.82 8.99 -31.42
C GLY A 129 -2.70 9.76 -30.71
N ASN A 130 -2.03 10.62 -31.47
CA ASN A 130 -0.85 11.35 -31.01
C ASN A 130 -1.15 12.23 -29.79
N GLY A 131 -0.27 12.17 -28.79
CA GLY A 131 -0.35 12.98 -27.56
C GLY A 131 -1.12 12.36 -26.40
N PHE A 132 -1.77 11.20 -26.57
CA PHE A 132 -2.39 10.49 -25.43
C PHE A 132 -1.34 10.06 -24.39
N VAL A 133 -0.23 9.49 -24.85
CA VAL A 133 0.89 9.06 -23.99
C VAL A 133 1.42 10.23 -23.15
N GLU A 134 1.62 11.38 -23.77
CA GLU A 134 2.12 12.59 -23.10
C GLU A 134 1.13 13.04 -22.02
N LYS A 135 -0.16 13.17 -22.35
CA LYS A 135 -1.21 13.53 -21.38
C LYS A 135 -1.34 12.53 -20.23
N MET A 136 -1.20 11.24 -20.53
CA MET A 136 -1.25 10.18 -19.53
C MET A 136 -0.10 10.36 -18.52
N TRP A 137 1.13 10.50 -19.00
CA TRP A 137 2.28 10.69 -18.11
C TRP A 137 2.31 12.05 -17.41
N GLU A 138 1.77 13.11 -18.03
CA GLU A 138 1.56 14.41 -17.37
C GLU A 138 0.59 14.29 -16.18
N ALA A 139 -0.56 13.62 -16.37
CA ALA A 139 -1.53 13.41 -15.29
C ALA A 139 -0.96 12.56 -14.14
N ILE A 140 -0.15 11.55 -14.45
CA ILE A 140 0.56 10.75 -13.45
C ILE A 140 1.61 11.60 -12.73
N ALA A 141 2.41 12.38 -13.45
CA ALA A 141 3.44 13.24 -12.87
C ALA A 141 2.87 14.35 -11.97
N GLU A 142 1.65 14.80 -12.25
CA GLU A 142 0.92 15.74 -11.38
C GLU A 142 0.47 15.07 -10.06
N ALA A 143 0.14 13.78 -10.09
CA ALA A 143 -0.25 13.02 -8.89
C ALA A 143 0.96 12.54 -8.06
N ILE A 144 2.10 12.24 -8.70
CA ILE A 144 3.26 11.65 -8.03
C ILE A 144 4.59 12.04 -8.71
N THR A 145 5.58 12.43 -7.90
CA THR A 145 6.94 12.73 -8.37
C THR A 145 7.74 11.45 -8.62
N LEU A 146 7.68 10.91 -9.85
CA LEU A 146 8.30 9.63 -10.21
C LEU A 146 9.81 9.54 -9.92
N GLU A 147 10.54 10.65 -10.01
CA GLU A 147 12.00 10.70 -9.80
C GLU A 147 12.39 10.46 -8.33
N GLU A 148 11.47 10.71 -7.41
CA GLU A 148 11.65 10.51 -5.97
C GLU A 148 10.97 9.22 -5.47
N CYS A 149 10.46 8.39 -6.38
CA CYS A 149 9.72 7.19 -6.04
C CYS A 149 10.56 5.91 -6.15
N ASP A 150 10.34 5.02 -5.21
CA ASP A 150 10.70 3.62 -5.37
C ASP A 150 9.55 2.87 -6.07
N VAL A 151 9.90 2.10 -7.11
CA VAL A 151 8.93 1.40 -7.96
C VAL A 151 8.96 -0.09 -7.70
N TYR A 152 7.79 -0.70 -7.52
CA TYR A 152 7.66 -2.12 -7.20
C TYR A 152 6.63 -2.80 -8.10
N SER A 153 7.02 -3.93 -8.69
CA SER A 153 6.10 -4.80 -9.44
C SER A 153 5.61 -5.93 -8.54
N TYR A 154 4.31 -6.23 -8.56
CA TYR A 154 3.78 -7.44 -7.94
C TYR A 154 3.87 -8.60 -8.94
N ILE A 155 4.32 -9.76 -8.45
CA ILE A 155 4.46 -11.00 -9.21
C ILE A 155 3.48 -12.00 -8.60
N PRO A 156 2.31 -12.21 -9.21
CA PRO A 156 1.32 -13.16 -8.72
C PRO A 156 1.87 -14.58 -8.76
N ASP A 157 1.40 -15.42 -7.84
CA ASP A 157 1.72 -16.85 -7.87
C ASP A 157 0.81 -17.56 -8.89
N MET A 158 1.40 -18.14 -9.93
CA MET A 158 0.71 -18.65 -11.12
C MET A 158 -0.34 -19.73 -10.83
N ASP A 159 -0.22 -20.44 -9.71
CA ASP A 159 -1.09 -21.56 -9.35
C ASP A 159 -2.21 -21.18 -8.36
N SER A 160 -2.06 -20.05 -7.66
CA SER A 160 -2.92 -19.70 -6.51
C SER A 160 -3.52 -18.30 -6.57
N ASP A 161 -3.03 -17.44 -7.45
CA ASP A 161 -3.38 -16.03 -7.48
C ASP A 161 -4.36 -15.68 -8.62
N PRO A 162 -5.49 -15.00 -8.32
CA PRO A 162 -6.46 -14.49 -9.30
C PRO A 162 -5.87 -13.54 -10.35
N PHE A 163 -4.72 -12.93 -10.06
CA PHE A 163 -3.99 -12.02 -10.94
C PHE A 163 -2.95 -12.75 -11.80
N SER A 164 -2.88 -14.09 -11.79
CA SER A 164 -1.97 -14.89 -12.65
C SER A 164 -2.07 -14.54 -14.14
N ASP A 165 -3.22 -13.99 -14.56
CA ASP A 165 -3.52 -13.63 -15.95
C ASP A 165 -3.34 -12.11 -16.25
N GLY A 166 -2.85 -11.28 -15.31
CA GLY A 166 -2.74 -9.82 -15.48
C GLY A 166 -1.54 -9.14 -14.79
N LEU A 167 -0.99 -8.09 -15.42
CA LEU A 167 0.11 -7.28 -14.88
C LEU A 167 -0.39 -6.24 -13.87
N CYS A 168 0.10 -6.31 -12.62
CA CYS A 168 -0.08 -5.26 -11.62
C CYS A 168 1.26 -4.54 -11.36
N ALA A 169 1.46 -3.36 -11.95
CA ALA A 169 2.60 -2.49 -11.68
C ALA A 169 2.21 -1.41 -10.66
N ARG A 170 3.05 -1.16 -9.63
CA ARG A 170 2.76 -0.19 -8.57
C ARG A 170 3.92 0.75 -8.27
N LEU A 171 3.57 2.01 -8.01
CA LEU A 171 4.46 3.06 -7.57
C LEU A 171 4.16 3.38 -6.10
N THR A 172 5.17 3.41 -5.24
CA THR A 172 5.01 3.82 -3.84
C THR A 172 5.89 5.03 -3.55
N TYR A 173 5.28 6.09 -3.00
CA TYR A 173 6.01 7.21 -2.41
C TYR A 173 5.99 7.06 -0.90
N GLU A 174 7.16 6.87 -0.29
CA GLU A 174 7.32 7.06 1.14
C GLU A 174 7.78 8.49 1.36
N SER A 175 6.84 9.39 1.69
CA SER A 175 7.22 10.60 2.42
C SER A 175 7.66 10.14 3.80
N ASP A 176 8.90 10.39 4.18
CA ASP A 176 9.37 10.34 5.57
C ASP A 176 8.55 11.34 6.41
N MET A 177 7.31 10.99 6.74
CA MET A 177 6.68 11.53 7.92
C MET A 177 7.26 10.74 9.07
N ASP A 178 8.19 11.38 9.77
CA ASP A 178 8.66 10.97 11.09
C ASP A 178 7.46 10.49 11.90
N ASP A 179 7.36 9.17 12.03
CA ASP A 179 6.45 8.53 12.98
C ASP A 179 7.14 8.80 14.31
N GLU A 180 6.78 9.92 14.95
CA GLU A 180 7.19 10.17 16.33
C GLU A 180 6.80 8.92 17.11
N THR A 181 7.83 8.22 17.54
CA THR A 181 7.82 7.09 18.45
C THR A 181 6.95 7.44 19.65
N MET A 182 5.68 7.04 19.59
CA MET A 182 4.85 6.96 20.77
C MET A 182 5.26 5.67 21.48
N ASP A 183 6.42 5.71 22.14
CA ASP A 183 6.76 4.78 23.21
C ASP A 183 5.70 4.96 24.30
N GLU A 184 4.68 4.11 24.31
CA GLU A 184 3.82 3.94 25.48
C GLU A 184 4.67 3.29 26.58
N PRO A 185 4.84 3.91 27.76
CA PRO A 185 5.56 3.27 28.84
C PRO A 185 4.75 2.08 29.35
N ALA A 186 5.42 0.93 29.41
CA ALA A 186 4.95 -0.25 30.14
C ALA A 186 5.13 0.00 31.64
N ASP A 187 4.11 0.52 32.31
CA ASP A 187 4.00 0.50 33.77
C ASP A 187 2.88 -0.49 34.14
N MET A 188 3.27 -1.72 34.49
CA MET A 188 3.49 -2.20 35.86
C MET A 188 2.18 -2.45 36.61
N ASP A 189 1.92 -3.74 36.80
CA ASP A 189 0.94 -4.28 37.74
C ASP A 189 1.14 -3.66 39.14
N ASP A 190 0.09 -3.06 39.70
CA ASP A 190 0.02 -2.73 41.13
C ASP A 190 -1.30 -3.28 41.69
N ASP A 191 -1.19 -4.47 42.30
CA ASP A 191 -2.19 -5.02 43.20
C ASP A 191 -2.19 -4.20 44.50
N GLY A 192 -3.32 -3.58 44.84
CA GLY A 192 -3.49 -2.84 46.09
C GLY A 192 -4.95 -2.58 46.46
N GLU A 193 -5.43 -3.31 47.47
CA GLU A 193 -6.78 -3.31 48.05
C GLU A 193 -7.25 -1.97 48.66
N ASP A 194 -8.59 -1.84 48.72
CA ASP A 194 -9.43 -1.16 49.71
C ASP A 194 -9.31 0.37 49.96
N ALA A 195 -10.40 1.10 49.65
CA ALA A 195 -11.34 1.58 50.68
C ALA A 195 -12.49 2.43 50.11
N MET A 196 -13.62 2.27 50.78
CA MET A 196 -14.99 2.77 50.60
C MET A 196 -15.18 4.26 51.01
N GLU A 197 -16.22 4.90 50.43
CA GLU A 197 -17.00 6.07 50.94
C GLU A 197 -16.28 7.45 50.99
N ASP A 198 -16.87 8.62 50.66
CA ASP A 198 -18.26 9.01 50.42
C ASP A 198 -18.35 10.46 49.86
N TYR A 199 -19.55 10.85 49.41
CA TYR A 199 -20.14 12.20 49.42
C TYR A 199 -20.05 13.20 48.22
N PHE A 200 -21.19 13.22 47.50
CA PHE A 200 -22.00 14.37 47.05
C PHE A 200 -21.52 15.31 45.91
N GLY A 201 -22.22 15.18 44.77
CA GLY A 201 -23.25 16.18 44.41
C GLY A 201 -22.91 17.18 43.31
N MET A 202 -23.50 16.94 42.13
CA MET A 202 -24.14 17.90 41.19
C MET A 202 -23.75 17.67 39.71
N SER A 203 -24.77 17.38 38.90
CA SER A 203 -24.82 17.47 37.43
C SER A 203 -25.62 18.74 37.06
N PRO A 204 -25.82 19.17 35.78
CA PRO A 204 -25.25 18.77 34.49
C PRO A 204 -24.85 19.99 33.59
N ASP A 205 -24.62 19.71 32.31
CA ASP A 205 -24.48 20.59 31.13
C ASP A 205 -23.02 21.01 30.85
N TRP A 206 -22.46 20.98 29.63
CA TRP A 206 -22.95 21.57 28.37
C TRP A 206 -22.42 20.85 27.11
N TYR A 207 -23.28 20.69 26.10
CA TYR A 207 -22.96 20.52 24.67
C TYR A 207 -22.49 21.84 24.05
N VAL A 208 -21.67 21.81 22.98
CA VAL A 208 -21.91 22.52 21.70
C VAL A 208 -21.07 21.86 20.59
N GLU A 209 -21.76 21.38 19.54
CA GLU A 209 -21.24 21.16 18.18
C GLU A 209 -21.05 22.50 17.45
N CYS A 210 -19.97 22.61 16.67
CA CYS A 210 -19.89 23.43 15.46
C CYS A 210 -19.21 22.60 14.37
#